data_AF-A0AAN6SX24-F1
#
_entry.id   AF-A0AAN6SX24-F1
#
_cell.length_a   1.000
_cell.length_b   1.000
_cell.length_c   1.000
_cell.angle_alpha   90.00
_cell.angle_beta   90.00
_cell.angle_gamma   90.00
#
_symmetry.space_group_name_H-M   'P 1'
#
loop_
_entity.id
_entity.type
_entity.pdbx_description
1 polymer ?
#
loop_
_entity_poly.entity_id
_entity_poly.type
_entity_poly.pdbx_seq_one_letter_code
_entity_poly.pdbx_strand_id
1 'polypeptide(L)'
;MSLMRFGAQTAVSILDLDQKDVLQQAFSSPYLMHAILAVSAIHDRYQGDTPIPGPTRREAYHSSEGASLFNRKLSGPVPPQDRDVLWMAATYMGIVAFCSNIPQTLEESWPLKPDHSQLEWLRMTEAKMAIWELANPLQPGSLFRRMADEYDEMYTPLPAAPIQGAPRRRCSASVT
;
A
#
# COMPACT_ATOMS: atom_id res chain seq x y z
N MET A 1 13.73 -23.19 -15.11
CA MET A 1 13.40 -21.83 -15.62
C MET A 1 12.28 -21.31 -14.74
N SER A 2 12.62 -20.62 -13.65
CA SER A 2 11.67 -20.15 -12.62
C SER A 2 11.63 -18.62 -12.69
N LEU A 3 10.52 -18.10 -13.21
CA LEU A 3 10.18 -16.69 -13.28
C LEU A 3 9.50 -16.28 -11.96
N MET A 4 9.76 -15.05 -11.53
CA MET A 4 9.03 -14.31 -10.48
C MET A 4 9.23 -14.77 -9.03
N ARG A 5 10.30 -14.26 -8.39
CA ARG A 5 10.38 -14.06 -6.93
C ARG A 5 10.46 -12.56 -6.57
N PHE A 6 9.73 -11.73 -7.31
CA PHE A 6 9.36 -10.38 -6.89
C PHE A 6 7.84 -10.36 -6.69
N GLY A 7 7.34 -11.32 -5.90
CA GLY A 7 5.99 -11.24 -5.37
C GLY A 7 6.06 -10.43 -4.10
N ALA A 8 5.50 -9.22 -4.12
CA ALA A 8 5.12 -8.51 -2.91
C ALA A 8 4.03 -9.33 -2.19
N GLN A 9 4.42 -10.41 -1.52
CA GLN A 9 3.50 -11.27 -0.75
C GLN A 9 2.80 -10.50 0.37
N THR A 10 3.40 -9.38 0.82
CA THR A 10 2.82 -8.47 1.80
C THR A 10 1.42 -7.94 1.41
N ALA A 11 1.09 -7.89 0.12
CA ALA A 11 -0.25 -7.53 -0.35
C ALA A 11 -1.26 -8.69 -0.21
N VAL A 12 -0.84 -9.95 -0.37
CA VAL A 12 -1.73 -11.12 -0.34
C VAL A 12 -2.28 -11.33 1.07
N SER A 13 -1.45 -11.23 2.10
CA SER A 13 -1.89 -11.55 3.46
C SER A 13 -2.61 -10.42 4.18
N ILE A 14 -2.42 -9.20 3.72
CA ILE A 14 -3.31 -8.08 4.03
C ILE A 14 -4.72 -8.32 3.47
N LEU A 15 -4.82 -8.97 2.30
CA LEU A 15 -6.08 -9.27 1.62
C LEU A 15 -6.71 -10.61 2.09
N ASP A 16 -5.94 -11.50 2.73
CA ASP A 16 -6.42 -12.78 3.30
C ASP A 16 -7.04 -12.64 4.70
N LEU A 17 -7.27 -11.41 5.18
CA LEU A 17 -8.11 -11.19 6.35
C LEU A 17 -9.55 -11.65 6.08
N ASP A 18 -10.20 -12.22 7.09
CA ASP A 18 -11.61 -12.57 6.96
C ASP A 18 -12.43 -11.32 6.66
N GLN A 19 -13.21 -11.37 5.58
CA GLN A 19 -14.07 -10.28 5.16
C GLN A 19 -14.98 -9.79 6.29
N LYS A 20 -15.44 -10.68 7.17
CA LYS A 20 -16.27 -10.32 8.33
C LYS A 20 -15.50 -9.47 9.33
N ASP A 21 -14.24 -9.81 9.59
CA ASP A 21 -13.38 -9.03 10.50
C ASP A 21 -13.14 -7.64 9.94
N VAL A 22 -12.81 -7.54 8.64
CA VAL A 22 -12.63 -6.25 7.95
C VAL A 22 -13.89 -5.39 8.06
N LEU A 23 -15.06 -5.96 7.78
CA LEU A 23 -16.34 -5.24 7.88
C LEU A 23 -16.67 -4.82 9.31
N GLN A 24 -16.43 -5.69 10.29
CA GLN A 24 -16.65 -5.36 11.71
C GLN A 24 -15.78 -4.19 12.16
N GLN A 25 -14.51 -4.16 11.75
CA GLN A 25 -13.62 -3.05 12.03
C GLN A 25 -14.08 -1.78 11.32
N ALA A 26 -14.49 -1.88 10.05
CA ALA A 26 -14.98 -0.76 9.27
C ALA A 26 -16.22 -0.11 9.90
N PHE A 27 -17.22 -0.91 10.29
CA PHE A 27 -18.44 -0.39 10.94
C PHE A 27 -18.17 0.29 12.27
N SER A 28 -17.09 -0.09 12.95
CA SER A 28 -16.71 0.47 14.25
C SER A 28 -15.76 1.67 14.13
N SER A 29 -15.21 1.91 12.93
CA SER A 29 -14.13 2.89 12.71
C SER A 29 -14.37 3.72 11.45
N PRO A 30 -14.96 4.92 11.58
CA PRO A 30 -15.35 5.74 10.43
C PRO A 30 -14.21 6.03 9.43
N TYR A 31 -13.00 6.30 9.90
CA TYR A 31 -11.84 6.54 9.01
C TYR A 31 -11.51 5.32 8.14
N LEU A 32 -11.62 4.10 8.68
CA LEU A 32 -11.43 2.87 7.93
C LEU A 32 -12.58 2.64 6.94
N MET A 33 -13.83 2.87 7.37
CA MET A 33 -14.99 2.78 6.47
C MET A 33 -14.82 3.67 5.25
N HIS A 34 -14.45 4.95 5.46
CA HIS A 34 -14.20 5.87 4.36
C HIS A 34 -13.05 5.41 3.45
N ALA A 35 -11.95 4.88 4.00
CA ALA A 35 -10.86 4.35 3.19
C ALA A 35 -11.31 3.16 2.31
N ILE A 36 -12.11 2.23 2.86
CA ILE A 36 -12.66 1.09 2.10
C ILE A 36 -13.62 1.59 1.02
N LEU A 37 -14.53 2.51 1.33
CA LEU A 37 -15.46 3.07 0.35
C LEU A 37 -14.75 3.82 -0.77
N ALA A 38 -13.62 4.49 -0.47
CA ALA A 38 -12.77 5.09 -1.49
C ALA A 38 -12.16 4.03 -2.42
N VAL A 39 -11.63 2.92 -1.88
CA VAL A 39 -11.14 1.80 -2.68
C VAL A 39 -12.24 1.17 -3.53
N SER A 40 -13.44 0.99 -2.98
CA SER A 40 -14.60 0.50 -3.74
C SER A 40 -14.97 1.45 -4.88
N ALA A 41 -14.99 2.77 -4.64
CA ALA A 41 -15.28 3.74 -5.69
C ALA A 41 -14.21 3.77 -6.79
N ILE A 42 -12.93 3.62 -6.43
CA ILE A 42 -11.81 3.45 -7.38
C ILE A 42 -12.03 2.18 -8.21
N HIS A 43 -12.35 1.06 -7.56
CA HIS A 43 -12.60 -0.21 -8.23
C HIS A 43 -13.75 -0.10 -9.23
N ASP A 44 -14.88 0.50 -8.83
CA ASP A 44 -16.03 0.72 -9.71
C ASP A 44 -15.65 1.54 -10.95
N ARG A 45 -14.78 2.55 -10.80
CA ARG A 45 -14.27 3.33 -11.93
C ARG A 45 -13.50 2.46 -12.92
N TYR A 46 -12.71 1.49 -12.46
CA TYR A 46 -11.95 0.58 -13.32
C TYR A 46 -12.79 -0.58 -13.88
N GLN A 47 -13.99 -0.83 -13.37
CA GLN A 47 -14.90 -1.84 -13.92
C GLN A 47 -15.72 -1.35 -15.12
N GLY A 48 -15.76 -0.05 -15.40
CA GLY A 48 -16.50 0.51 -16.53
C GLY A 48 -15.79 0.32 -17.87
N ASP A 49 -16.58 0.19 -18.95
CA ASP A 49 -16.06 0.07 -20.32
C ASP A 49 -15.38 1.35 -20.84
N THR A 50 -15.60 2.49 -20.18
CA THR A 50 -15.03 3.78 -20.57
C THR A 50 -13.98 4.22 -19.56
N PRO A 51 -12.73 4.48 -19.99
CA PRO A 51 -11.72 5.07 -19.12
C PRO A 51 -12.19 6.43 -18.61
N ILE A 52 -12.44 6.55 -17.31
CA ILE A 52 -12.72 7.84 -16.67
C ILE A 52 -11.38 8.45 -16.26
N PRO A 53 -10.98 9.61 -16.83
CA PRO A 53 -9.74 10.27 -16.46
C PRO A 53 -9.86 10.82 -15.03
N GLY A 54 -9.10 10.23 -14.10
CA GLY A 54 -8.95 10.71 -12.74
C GLY A 54 -10.07 10.33 -11.75
N PRO A 55 -9.97 10.79 -10.49
CA PRO A 55 -10.88 10.38 -9.42
C PRO A 55 -12.31 10.90 -9.60
N THR A 56 -13.30 10.05 -9.36
CA THR A 56 -14.70 10.48 -9.28
C THR A 56 -14.98 11.31 -8.02
N ARG A 57 -16.12 12.01 -7.98
CA ARG A 57 -16.59 12.74 -6.79
C ARG A 57 -16.69 11.85 -5.55
N ARG A 58 -17.09 10.58 -5.72
CA ARG A 58 -17.19 9.62 -4.60
C ARG A 58 -15.82 9.26 -4.05
N GLU A 59 -14.85 9.00 -4.95
CA GLU A 59 -13.45 8.77 -4.56
C GLU A 59 -12.93 9.96 -3.76
N ALA A 60 -13.02 11.17 -4.30
CA ALA A 60 -12.54 12.38 -3.64
C ALA A 60 -13.19 12.61 -2.26
N TYR A 61 -14.50 12.41 -2.14
CA TYR A 61 -15.22 12.54 -0.87
C TYR A 61 -14.74 11.55 0.18
N HIS A 62 -14.73 10.25 -0.14
CA HIS A 62 -14.36 9.22 0.81
C HIS A 62 -12.87 9.27 1.16
N SER A 63 -11.99 9.56 0.20
CA SER A 63 -10.56 9.77 0.47
C SER A 63 -10.31 10.96 1.39
N SER A 64 -11.00 12.09 1.17
CA SER A 64 -10.81 13.30 1.98
C SER A 64 -11.34 13.13 3.41
N GLU A 65 -12.55 12.59 3.57
CA GLU A 65 -13.12 12.30 4.89
C GLU A 65 -12.31 11.25 5.64
N GLY A 66 -11.88 10.18 4.95
CA GLY A 66 -11.02 9.15 5.50
C GLY A 66 -9.70 9.72 6.00
N ALA A 67 -9.02 10.53 5.18
CA ALA A 67 -7.77 11.20 5.57
C ALA A 67 -7.96 12.14 6.76
N SER A 68 -9.02 12.93 6.77
CA SER A 68 -9.32 13.89 7.85
C SER A 68 -9.56 13.19 9.19
N LEU A 69 -10.42 12.17 9.20
CA LEU A 69 -10.72 11.37 10.39
C LEU A 69 -9.50 10.56 10.85
N PHE A 70 -8.72 10.03 9.92
CA PHE A 70 -7.50 9.29 10.23
C PHE A 70 -6.43 10.20 10.86
N ASN A 71 -6.23 11.39 10.30
CA ASN A 71 -5.34 12.39 10.87
C ASN A 71 -5.80 12.81 12.28
N ARG A 72 -7.11 12.99 12.50
CA ARG A 72 -7.66 13.28 13.82
C ARG A 72 -7.37 12.17 14.82
N LYS A 73 -7.44 10.90 14.40
CA LYS A 73 -7.11 9.74 15.24
C LYS A 73 -5.62 9.72 15.61
N LEU A 74 -4.75 10.00 14.64
CA LEU A 74 -3.28 10.05 14.82
C LEU A 74 -2.82 11.27 15.62
N SER A 75 -3.61 12.34 15.68
CA SER A 75 -3.29 13.56 16.44
C SER A 75 -3.44 13.39 17.95
N GLY A 76 -3.92 12.24 18.42
CA GLY A 76 -4.06 11.91 19.84
C GLY A 76 -3.38 10.59 20.20
N PRO A 77 -3.36 10.23 21.50
CA PRO A 77 -2.85 8.93 21.94
C PRO A 77 -3.61 7.78 21.26
N VAL A 78 -2.86 6.85 20.67
CA VAL A 78 -3.43 5.64 20.05
C VAL A 78 -3.42 4.51 21.08
N PRO A 79 -4.59 4.04 21.53
CA PRO A 79 -4.64 2.97 22.50
C PRO A 79 -4.33 1.61 21.83
N PRO A 80 -3.82 0.62 22.58
CA PRO A 80 -3.35 -0.64 21.99
C PRO A 80 -4.40 -1.38 21.16
N GLN A 81 -5.68 -1.33 21.54
CA GLN A 81 -6.77 -2.00 20.83
C GLN A 81 -7.04 -1.44 19.42
N ASP A 82 -6.62 -0.21 19.14
CA ASP A 82 -6.89 0.43 17.84
C ASP A 82 -5.75 0.23 16.84
N ARG A 83 -4.64 -0.41 17.25
CA ARG A 83 -3.43 -0.58 16.42
C ARG A 83 -3.69 -1.32 15.13
N ASP A 84 -4.46 -2.41 15.19
CA ASP A 84 -4.79 -3.21 14.01
C ASP A 84 -5.65 -2.41 13.03
N VAL A 85 -6.66 -1.71 13.53
CA VAL A 85 -7.53 -0.85 12.70
C VAL A 85 -6.72 0.29 12.08
N LEU A 86 -5.76 0.84 12.82
CA LEU A 86 -4.89 1.92 12.36
C LEU A 86 -3.95 1.43 11.24
N TRP A 87 -3.36 0.25 11.38
CA TRP A 87 -2.58 -0.39 10.33
C TRP A 87 -3.43 -0.72 9.09
N MET A 88 -4.65 -1.22 9.30
CA MET A 88 -5.61 -1.51 8.23
C MET A 88 -5.96 -0.24 7.45
N ALA A 89 -6.31 0.84 8.15
CA ALA A 89 -6.64 2.11 7.52
C ALA A 89 -5.46 2.70 6.74
N ALA A 90 -4.24 2.67 7.32
CA ALA A 90 -3.03 3.10 6.62
C ALA A 90 -2.80 2.32 5.32
N THR A 91 -3.09 1.03 5.34
CA THR A 91 -2.99 0.16 4.18
C THR A 91 -4.00 0.52 3.10
N TYR A 92 -5.28 0.68 3.46
CA TYR A 92 -6.30 1.10 2.50
C TYR A 92 -6.04 2.51 1.95
N MET A 93 -5.57 3.45 2.77
CA MET A 93 -5.16 4.78 2.31
C MET A 93 -3.96 4.73 1.36
N GLY A 94 -3.03 3.79 1.57
CA GLY A 94 -1.95 3.49 0.62
C GLY A 94 -2.48 3.01 -0.73
N ILE A 95 -3.46 2.11 -0.74
CA ILE A 95 -4.12 1.64 -1.98
C ILE A 95 -4.82 2.81 -2.68
N VAL A 96 -5.54 3.66 -1.94
CA VAL A 96 -6.18 4.87 -2.48
C VAL A 96 -5.14 5.77 -3.13
N ALA A 97 -4.04 6.10 -2.43
CA ALA A 97 -2.99 6.98 -2.95
C ALA A 97 -2.35 6.40 -4.23
N PHE A 98 -2.14 5.08 -4.27
CA PHE A 98 -1.58 4.40 -5.43
C PHE A 98 -2.52 4.39 -6.64
N CYS A 99 -3.82 4.16 -6.43
CA CYS A 99 -4.77 3.92 -7.53
C CYS A 99 -5.52 5.19 -8.01
N SER A 100 -5.46 6.29 -7.27
CA SER A 100 -6.22 7.52 -7.57
C SER A 100 -5.72 8.25 -8.82
N ASN A 101 -4.40 8.19 -9.12
CA ASN A 101 -3.79 8.99 -10.18
C ASN A 101 -2.85 8.15 -11.06
N ILE A 102 -3.33 7.02 -11.57
CA ILE A 102 -2.57 6.19 -12.51
C ILE A 102 -2.44 6.93 -13.84
N PRO A 103 -1.21 7.26 -14.29
CA PRO A 103 -0.98 7.91 -15.58
C PRO A 103 -1.57 7.10 -16.74
N GLN A 104 -2.15 7.77 -17.72
CA GLN A 104 -2.66 7.10 -18.93
C GLN A 104 -1.59 7.01 -20.03
N THR A 105 -0.57 7.86 -19.95
CA THR A 105 0.56 7.88 -20.88
C THR A 105 1.90 7.82 -20.16
N LEU A 106 2.95 7.52 -20.92
CA LEU A 106 4.31 7.48 -20.41
C LEU A 106 4.77 8.87 -19.96
N GLU A 107 4.43 9.91 -20.73
CA GLU A 107 4.79 11.31 -20.47
C GLU A 107 4.11 11.85 -19.20
N GLU A 108 2.93 11.32 -18.88
CA GLU A 108 2.23 11.63 -17.62
C GLU A 108 2.80 10.87 -16.43
N SER A 109 3.72 9.92 -16.62
CA SER A 109 4.29 9.11 -15.54
C SER A 109 5.54 9.74 -14.95
N TRP A 110 5.77 9.55 -13.66
CA TRP A 110 7.08 9.79 -13.06
C TRP A 110 8.13 8.84 -13.69
N PRO A 111 9.37 9.29 -13.98
CA PRO A 111 9.95 10.62 -13.72
C PRO A 111 9.81 11.64 -14.85
N LEU A 112 9.06 11.33 -15.92
CA LEU A 112 8.95 12.19 -17.11
C LEU A 112 8.03 13.39 -16.90
N LYS A 113 7.03 13.25 -16.01
CA LYS A 113 6.19 14.36 -15.58
C LYS A 113 6.98 15.31 -14.66
N PRO A 114 7.07 16.62 -14.98
CA PRO A 114 7.82 17.60 -14.17
C PRO A 114 7.12 17.96 -12.84
N ASP A 115 5.84 17.63 -12.72
CA ASP A 115 5.02 17.81 -11.53
C ASP A 115 5.06 16.55 -10.65
N HIS A 116 5.25 16.74 -9.35
CA HIS A 116 5.39 15.69 -8.34
C HIS A 116 4.06 15.32 -7.65
N SER A 117 2.92 15.89 -8.09
CA SER A 117 1.59 15.64 -7.51
C SER A 117 1.17 14.17 -7.52
N GLN A 118 1.74 13.36 -8.41
CA GLN A 118 1.48 11.92 -8.47
C GLN A 118 2.27 11.11 -7.44
N LEU A 119 3.21 11.72 -6.70
CA LEU A 119 4.05 11.03 -5.72
C LEU A 119 3.39 10.91 -4.34
N GLU A 120 2.08 11.17 -4.24
CA GLU A 120 1.33 10.96 -2.99
C GLU A 120 1.41 9.50 -2.51
N TRP A 121 1.51 8.52 -3.41
CA TRP A 121 1.74 7.12 -3.02
C TRP A 121 3.09 6.91 -2.33
N LEU A 122 4.13 7.67 -2.71
CA LEU A 122 5.46 7.58 -2.12
C LEU A 122 5.45 8.20 -0.72
N ARG A 123 4.85 9.39 -0.59
CA ARG A 123 4.67 10.06 0.72
C ARG A 123 3.82 9.20 1.67
N MET A 124 2.76 8.58 1.15
CA MET A 124 1.93 7.67 1.93
C MET A 124 2.69 6.39 2.33
N THR A 125 3.59 5.89 1.49
CA THR A 125 4.43 4.74 1.82
C THR A 125 5.36 5.06 2.99
N GLU A 126 5.98 6.23 3.00
CA GLU A 126 6.79 6.71 4.13
C GLU A 126 5.95 6.88 5.41
N ALA A 127 4.78 7.52 5.31
CA ALA A 127 3.86 7.68 6.44
C ALA A 127 3.37 6.32 6.99
N LYS A 128 3.13 5.35 6.11
CA LYS A 128 2.74 3.99 6.50
C LYS A 128 3.85 3.29 7.30
N MET A 129 5.13 3.57 7.05
CA MET A 129 6.22 3.02 7.86
C MET A 129 6.24 3.57 9.29
N ALA A 130 5.93 4.86 9.49
CA ALA A 130 5.78 5.40 10.84
C ALA A 130 4.60 4.72 11.59
N ILE A 131 3.53 4.41 10.86
CA ILE A 131 2.36 3.69 11.39
C ILE A 131 2.69 2.22 11.67
N TRP A 132 3.54 1.58 10.88
CA TRP A 132 4.03 0.21 11.12
C TRP A 132 4.69 0.11 12.50
N GLU A 133 5.61 1.02 12.82
CA GLU A 133 6.30 1.04 14.11
C GLU A 133 5.31 1.26 15.27
N LEU A 134 4.34 2.15 15.09
CA LEU A 134 3.32 2.44 16.10
C LEU A 134 2.36 1.26 16.34
N ALA A 135 1.90 0.63 15.26
CA ALA A 135 0.91 -0.44 15.31
C ALA A 135 1.52 -1.79 15.68
N ASN A 136 2.78 -2.02 15.28
CA ASN A 136 3.48 -3.29 15.38
C ASN A 136 2.58 -4.48 14.96
N PRO A 137 2.18 -4.55 13.68
CA PRO A 137 1.18 -5.54 13.20
C PRO A 137 1.65 -6.99 13.35
N LEU A 138 2.94 -7.21 13.60
CA LEU A 138 3.50 -8.53 13.83
C LEU A 138 3.44 -8.96 15.29
N GLN A 139 2.97 -8.12 16.23
CA GLN A 139 2.90 -8.49 17.64
C GLN A 139 1.94 -9.67 17.89
N PRO A 140 2.19 -10.51 18.91
CA PRO A 140 1.26 -11.57 19.31
C PRO A 140 -0.15 -11.00 19.58
N GLY A 141 -1.16 -11.65 19.00
CA GLY A 141 -2.57 -11.25 19.15
C GLY A 141 -3.07 -10.21 18.14
N SER A 142 -2.21 -9.67 17.27
CA SER A 142 -2.66 -8.85 16.13
C SER A 142 -3.38 -9.70 15.08
N LEU A 143 -4.41 -9.13 14.45
CA LEU A 143 -5.06 -9.68 13.25
C LEU A 143 -4.06 -9.95 12.12
N PHE A 144 -2.97 -9.18 12.07
CA PHE A 144 -1.96 -9.23 11.03
C PHE A 144 -0.78 -10.14 11.38
N ARG A 145 -0.83 -10.86 12.51
CA ARG A 145 0.27 -11.72 12.98
C ARG A 145 0.70 -12.75 11.93
N ARG A 146 -0.21 -13.21 11.07
CA ARG A 146 0.11 -14.17 9.98
C ARG A 146 1.13 -13.62 8.99
N MET A 147 1.21 -12.30 8.81
CA MET A 147 2.21 -11.67 7.95
C MET A 147 3.64 -11.88 8.45
N ALA A 148 3.85 -12.28 9.72
CA ALA A 148 5.19 -12.39 10.29
C ALA A 148 6.05 -13.41 9.53
N ASP A 149 5.47 -14.55 9.13
CA ASP A 149 6.19 -15.63 8.46
C ASP A 149 6.61 -15.21 7.05
N GLU A 150 5.74 -14.49 6.32
CA GLU A 150 6.08 -13.93 5.00
C GLU A 150 7.16 -12.86 5.06
N TYR A 151 7.11 -12.00 6.09
CA TYR A 151 8.14 -11.00 6.27
C TYR A 151 9.49 -11.66 6.58
N ASP A 152 9.52 -12.74 7.37
CA ASP A 152 10.73 -13.52 7.63
C ASP A 152 11.30 -14.13 6.34
N GLU A 153 10.43 -14.72 5.49
CA GLU A 153 10.83 -15.23 4.18
C GLU A 153 11.34 -14.12 3.24
N MET A 154 10.65 -12.98 3.18
CA MET A 154 10.99 -11.88 2.27
C MET A 154 12.33 -11.23 2.63
N TYR A 155 12.63 -11.10 3.93
CA TYR A 155 13.87 -10.52 4.42
C TYR A 155 14.96 -11.56 4.69
N THR A 156 14.72 -12.83 4.38
CA THR A 156 15.76 -13.86 4.41
C THR A 156 16.90 -13.47 3.46
N PRO A 157 18.14 -13.33 3.94
CA PRO A 157 19.27 -12.94 3.10
C PRO A 157 19.43 -13.89 1.92
N LEU A 158 19.65 -13.33 0.73
CA LEU A 158 20.00 -14.14 -0.44
C LEU A 158 21.24 -14.98 -0.12
N PRO A 159 21.29 -16.26 -0.53
CA PRO A 159 22.46 -17.09 -0.32
C PRO A 159 23.70 -16.40 -0.88
N ALA A 160 24.77 -16.30 -0.08
CA ALA A 160 26.03 -15.66 -0.48
C ALA A 160 26.75 -16.35 -1.67
N ALA A 161 26.21 -17.47 -2.17
CA ALA A 161 26.78 -18.18 -3.28
C ALA A 161 26.65 -17.34 -4.57
N PRO A 162 27.73 -17.22 -5.37
CA PRO A 162 27.63 -16.61 -6.68
C PRO A 162 26.58 -17.35 -7.50
N ILE A 163 25.66 -16.60 -8.11
CA ILE A 163 24.72 -17.15 -9.09
C ILE A 163 25.57 -17.78 -10.21
N GLN A 164 25.69 -19.12 -10.20
CA GLN A 164 26.42 -19.84 -11.23
C GLN A 164 25.74 -19.53 -12.58
N GLY A 165 26.43 -18.80 -13.44
CA GLY A 165 25.94 -18.45 -14.78
C GLY A 165 25.50 -16.99 -14.99
N ALA A 166 25.60 -16.11 -13.99
CA ALA A 166 25.41 -14.67 -14.25
C ALA A 166 26.53 -14.15 -15.17
N PRO A 167 26.24 -13.66 -16.40
CA PRO A 167 27.27 -13.18 -17.30
C PRO A 167 27.99 -12.01 -16.62
N ARG A 168 29.32 -12.13 -16.46
CA ARG A 168 30.18 -11.02 -16.03
C ARG A 168 30.02 -9.88 -17.04
N ARG A 169 29.19 -8.89 -16.73
CA ARG A 169 29.17 -7.62 -17.46
C ARG A 169 30.53 -6.96 -17.22
N ARG A 170 31.42 -7.08 -18.21
CA ARG A 170 32.61 -6.23 -18.31
C ARG A 170 32.12 -4.86 -18.75
N CYS A 171 31.99 -3.93 -17.83
CA CYS A 171 31.97 -2.52 -18.19
C CYS A 171 33.41 -2.13 -18.58
N SER A 172 33.73 -2.24 -19.86
CA SER A 172 34.89 -1.55 -20.43
C SER A 172 34.48 -0.10 -20.67
N ALA A 173 34.73 0.76 -19.69
CA ALA A 173 34.75 2.20 -19.93
C ALA A 173 36.05 2.52 -20.67
N SER A 174 35.98 2.60 -22.00
CA SER A 174 36.97 3.31 -22.81
C SER A 174 36.42 4.70 -23.05
N VAL A 175 36.90 5.66 -22.27
CA VAL A 175 36.73 7.09 -22.55
C VAL A 175 37.78 7.43 -23.60
N THR A 176 37.31 7.85 -24.78
CA THR A 176 38.09 8.63 -25.75
C THR A 176 37.68 10.08 -25.65
#